data_AF-A0A955YBI1-F1
#
_entry.id   AF-A0A955YBI1-F1
#
_cell.length_a   1.000
_cell.length_b   1.000
_cell.length_c   1.000
_cell.angle_alpha   90.00
_cell.angle_beta   90.00
_cell.angle_gamma   90.00
#
_symmetry.space_group_name_H-M   'P 1'
#
loop_
_entity.id
_entity.type
_entity.pdbx_description
1 polymer ?
#
loop_
_entity_poly.entity_id
_entity_poly.type
_entity_poly.pdbx_seq_one_letter_code
_entity_poly.pdbx_strand_id
1 'polypeptide(L)'
;MGWLTLELGGTDDRERLLADPRLDDRVGARWHRALALGATAGGPASEPIVGADRLREHRDGVAPLLAVLDDVLEPVLHGFGARDYTLVLADRHGVIVRQDAGGGFAHAADRLRLRAGSV
;
A
#
# COMPACT_ATOMS: atom_id res chain seq x y z
N MET A 1 1.28 -0.20 22.30
CA MET A 1 1.61 -0.77 20.98
C MET A 1 2.03 0.40 20.10
N GLY A 2 3.33 0.69 20.03
CA GLY A 2 3.83 1.83 19.26
C GLY A 2 3.81 1.48 17.78
N TRP A 3 3.03 2.20 16.99
CA TRP A 3 3.13 2.13 15.54
C TRP A 3 4.48 2.73 15.16
N LEU A 4 5.24 1.99 14.35
CA LEU A 4 6.56 2.39 13.88
C LEU A 4 6.38 3.60 12.95
N THR A 5 6.33 4.79 13.54
CA THR A 5 6.27 6.05 12.83
C THR A 5 7.72 6.41 12.51
N LEU A 6 8.19 6.00 11.33
CA LEU A 6 9.48 6.45 10.81
C LEU A 6 9.29 7.87 10.25
N GLU A 7 9.33 8.86 11.13
CA GLU A 7 9.54 10.24 10.71
C GLU A 7 11.04 10.40 10.45
N LEU A 8 11.46 10.25 9.19
CA LEU A 8 12.81 10.57 8.76
C LEU A 8 12.90 12.10 8.62
N GLY A 9 13.22 12.77 9.73
CA GLY A 9 13.24 14.24 9.83
C GLY A 9 14.39 14.93 9.11
N GLY A 10 15.38 14.19 8.60
CA GLY A 10 16.54 14.75 7.91
C GLY A 10 17.46 13.73 7.25
N THR A 11 18.48 14.23 6.54
CA THR A 11 19.48 13.43 5.80
C THR A 11 20.24 12.44 6.71
N ASP A 12 20.50 12.81 7.96
CA ASP A 12 21.24 11.99 8.94
C ASP A 12 20.45 10.76 9.42
N ASP A 13 19.12 10.89 9.58
CA ASP A 13 18.27 9.75 9.98
C ASP A 13 18.14 8.73 8.85
N ARG A 14 18.21 9.19 7.59
CA ARG A 14 18.22 8.34 6.40
C ARG A 14 19.49 7.51 6.30
N GLU A 15 20.66 8.13 6.47
CA GLU A 15 21.93 7.41 6.42
C GLU A 15 22.03 6.39 7.55
N ARG A 16 21.53 6.73 8.76
CA ARG A 16 21.43 5.79 9.88
C ARG A 16 20.49 4.61 9.60
N LEU A 17 19.33 4.84 8.96
CA LEU A 17 18.40 3.77 8.63
C LEU A 17 18.99 2.81 7.58
N LEU A 18 19.63 3.35 6.54
CA LEU A 18 20.26 2.55 5.48
C LEU A 18 21.53 1.83 5.95
N ALA A 19 22.17 2.33 7.01
CA ALA A 19 23.29 1.68 7.68
C ALA A 19 22.86 0.69 8.78
N ASP A 20 21.55 0.57 9.08
CA ASP A 20 21.08 -0.39 10.08
C ASP A 20 21.28 -1.82 9.54
N PRO A 21 22.13 -2.65 10.18
CA PRO A 21 22.41 -4.01 9.71
C PRO A 21 21.20 -4.95 9.85
N ARG A 22 20.10 -4.51 10.49
CA ARG A 22 18.82 -5.23 10.54
C ARG A 22 17.92 -4.93 9.34
N LEU A 23 18.24 -3.89 8.57
CA LEU A 23 17.48 -3.55 7.38
C LEU A 23 17.81 -4.58 6.29
N ASP A 24 16.79 -5.14 5.66
CA ASP A 24 16.99 -6.01 4.50
C ASP A 24 17.65 -5.19 3.37
N ASP A 25 18.77 -5.69 2.82
CA ASP A 25 19.49 -5.08 1.69
C ASP A 25 18.57 -4.69 0.53
N ARG A 26 17.44 -5.40 0.36
CA ARG A 26 16.41 -5.09 -0.64
C ARG A 26 15.72 -3.76 -0.39
N VAL A 27 15.55 -3.34 0.87
CA VAL A 27 14.94 -2.05 1.22
C VAL A 27 15.85 -0.92 0.75
N GLY A 28 17.15 -1.00 1.05
CA GLY A 28 18.13 -0.01 0.58
C GLY A 28 18.19 0.08 -0.94
N ALA A 29 18.24 -1.07 -1.63
CA ALA A 29 18.23 -1.11 -3.09
C ALA A 29 16.95 -0.54 -3.72
N ARG A 30 15.77 -0.84 -3.13
CA ARG A 30 14.48 -0.29 -3.59
C ARG A 30 14.39 1.21 -3.34
N TRP A 31 14.90 1.68 -2.20
CA TRP A 31 14.94 3.09 -1.87
C TRP A 31 15.82 3.89 -2.84
N HIS A 32 17.03 3.41 -3.13
CA HIS A 32 17.91 4.03 -4.12
C HIS A 32 17.28 4.09 -5.51
N ARG A 33 16.60 3.01 -5.93
CA ARG A 33 15.88 2.99 -7.19
C ARG A 33 14.75 4.03 -7.22
N ALA A 34 13.98 4.15 -6.15
CA ALA A 34 12.90 5.14 -6.07
C ALA A 34 13.43 6.58 -6.21
N LEU A 35 14.54 6.91 -5.53
CA LEU A 35 15.17 8.22 -5.64
C LEU A 35 15.73 8.49 -7.04
N ALA A 36 16.35 7.50 -7.69
CA ALA A 36 16.83 7.62 -9.06
C ALA A 36 15.69 7.87 -10.06
N LEU A 37 14.47 7.42 -9.73
CA LEU A 37 13.24 7.69 -10.47
C LEU A 37 12.56 9.01 -10.08
N GLY A 38 13.16 9.80 -9.20
CA GLY A 38 12.65 11.11 -8.78
C GLY A 38 11.58 11.06 -7.68
N ALA A 39 11.44 9.93 -6.96
CA ALA A 39 10.51 9.85 -5.85
C ALA A 39 10.89 10.85 -4.73
N THR A 40 9.88 11.51 -4.17
CA THR A 40 10.05 12.43 -3.03
C THR A 40 9.58 11.76 -1.75
N ALA A 41 10.05 12.24 -0.58
CA ALA A 41 9.62 11.72 0.72
C ALA A 41 8.11 11.87 0.96
N GLY A 42 7.48 12.89 0.35
CA GLY A 42 6.03 13.08 0.39
C GLY A 42 5.25 12.24 -0.62
N GLY A 43 5.93 11.40 -1.41
CA GLY A 43 5.33 10.68 -2.53
C GLY A 43 5.02 11.60 -3.73
N PRO A 44 4.24 11.13 -4.71
CA PRO A 44 3.74 11.99 -5.78
C PRO A 44 2.73 13.00 -5.23
N ALA A 45 2.74 14.24 -5.74
CA ALA A 45 1.77 15.28 -5.35
C ALA A 45 0.31 14.84 -5.61
N SER A 46 0.11 13.96 -6.59
CA SER A 46 -1.14 13.26 -6.83
C SER A 46 -0.85 11.83 -7.21
N GLU A 47 -1.38 10.88 -6.44
CA GLU A 47 -1.34 9.47 -6.83
C GLU A 47 -2.29 9.25 -8.02
N PRO A 48 -1.81 8.65 -9.12
CA PRO A 48 -2.62 8.42 -10.30
C PRO A 48 -3.70 7.40 -9.97
N ILE A 49 -4.95 7.79 -10.21
CA ILE A 49 -6.09 6.87 -10.11
C ILE A 49 -6.43 6.46 -11.53
N VAL A 50 -6.35 5.16 -11.81
CA VAL A 50 -6.80 4.63 -13.09
C VAL A 50 -8.29 4.88 -13.25
N GLY A 51 -8.69 5.35 -14.44
CA GLY A 51 -10.09 5.56 -14.78
C GLY A 51 -10.90 4.27 -14.67
N ALA A 52 -12.21 4.40 -14.50
CA ALA A 52 -13.11 3.26 -14.24
C ALA A 52 -12.98 2.12 -15.27
N ASP A 53 -12.76 2.44 -16.55
CA ASP A 53 -12.61 1.44 -17.60
C ASP A 53 -11.32 0.63 -17.46
N ARG A 54 -10.19 1.29 -17.17
CA ARG A 54 -8.93 0.60 -16.89
C ARG A 54 -9.00 -0.20 -15.60
N LEU A 55 -9.61 0.34 -14.54
CA LEU A 55 -9.82 -0.40 -13.31
C LEU A 55 -10.63 -1.68 -13.55
N ARG A 56 -11.61 -1.63 -14.46
CA ARG A 56 -12.36 -2.82 -14.88
C ARG A 56 -11.44 -3.85 -15.55
N GLU A 57 -10.59 -3.44 -16.48
CA GLU A 57 -9.61 -4.33 -17.13
C GLU A 57 -8.68 -5.00 -16.10
N HIS A 58 -8.19 -4.24 -15.12
CA HIS A 58 -7.36 -4.79 -14.04
C HIS A 58 -8.12 -5.81 -13.19
N ARG A 59 -9.38 -5.51 -12.83
CA ARG A 59 -10.25 -6.43 -12.07
C ARG A 59 -10.57 -7.70 -12.84
N ASP A 60 -10.92 -7.58 -14.12
CA ASP A 60 -11.24 -8.72 -14.99
C ASP A 60 -10.03 -9.65 -15.12
N GLY A 61 -8.82 -9.08 -15.21
CA GLY A 61 -7.56 -9.83 -15.26
C GLY A 61 -7.26 -10.65 -14.00
N VAL A 62 -7.88 -10.33 -12.86
CA VAL A 62 -7.70 -11.05 -11.58
C VAL A 62 -9.00 -11.63 -11.02
N ALA A 63 -10.10 -11.58 -11.76
CA ALA A 63 -11.42 -11.98 -11.29
C ALA A 63 -11.46 -13.41 -10.69
N PRO A 64 -10.80 -14.43 -11.27
CA PRO A 64 -10.77 -15.78 -10.67
C PRO A 64 -10.11 -15.79 -9.28
N LEU A 65 -9.07 -14.98 -9.08
CA LEU A 65 -8.40 -14.87 -7.78
C LEU A 65 -9.28 -14.15 -6.76
N LEU A 66 -9.96 -13.08 -7.18
CA LEU A 66 -10.88 -12.34 -6.30
C LEU A 66 -12.02 -13.24 -5.79
N ALA A 67 -12.58 -14.10 -6.65
CA ALA A 67 -13.63 -15.04 -6.26
C ALA A 67 -13.15 -16.03 -5.18
N VAL A 68 -11.95 -16.60 -5.33
CA VAL A 68 -11.36 -17.47 -4.29
C VAL A 68 -11.10 -16.70 -3.00
N LEU A 69 -10.67 -15.45 -3.10
CA LEU A 69 -10.42 -14.61 -1.94
C LEU A 69 -11.69 -14.27 -1.17
N ASP A 70 -12.83 -14.11 -1.84
CA ASP A 70 -14.12 -13.91 -1.17
C ASP A 70 -14.44 -15.11 -0.27
N ASP A 71 -14.32 -16.33 -0.80
CA ASP A 71 -14.59 -17.55 -0.03
C ASP A 71 -13.65 -17.75 1.17
N VAL A 72 -12.37 -17.34 1.02
CA VAL A 72 -11.33 -17.58 2.03
C VAL A 72 -11.24 -16.47 3.07
N LEU A 73 -11.43 -15.21 2.67
CA LEU A 73 -11.19 -14.06 3.53
C LEU A 73 -12.43 -13.58 4.28
N GLU A 74 -13.64 -13.90 3.83
CA GLU A 74 -14.89 -13.51 4.49
C GLU A 74 -14.85 -13.70 6.04
N PRO A 75 -14.35 -14.84 6.58
CA PRO A 75 -14.33 -15.05 8.03
C PRO A 75 -13.38 -14.12 8.79
N VAL A 76 -12.32 -13.61 8.14
CA VAL A 76 -11.28 -12.77 8.77
C VAL A 76 -11.48 -11.27 8.53
N LEU A 77 -12.27 -10.89 7.52
CA LEU A 77 -12.58 -9.47 7.24
C LEU A 77 -13.23 -8.76 8.43
N HIS A 78 -14.09 -9.44 9.18
CA HIS A 78 -14.72 -8.87 10.37
C HIS A 78 -13.69 -8.54 11.46
N GLY A 79 -12.65 -9.39 11.60
CA GLY A 79 -11.57 -9.18 12.56
C GLY A 79 -10.64 -8.01 12.20
N PHE A 80 -10.46 -7.71 10.90
CA PHE A 80 -9.68 -6.56 10.45
C PHE A 80 -10.39 -5.24 10.74
N GLY A 81 -11.70 -5.16 10.49
CA GLY A 81 -12.49 -3.97 10.80
C GLY A 81 -12.47 -3.63 12.29
N ALA A 82 -12.60 -4.64 13.17
CA ALA A 82 -12.56 -4.46 14.62
C ALA A 82 -11.19 -4.02 15.19
N ARG A 83 -10.12 -4.15 14.40
CA ARG A 83 -8.75 -3.80 14.81
C ARG A 83 -8.18 -2.60 14.05
N ASP A 84 -9.04 -1.85 13.36
CA ASP A 84 -8.65 -0.70 12.55
C ASP A 84 -7.58 -1.07 11.51
N TYR A 85 -7.77 -2.18 10.80
CA TYR A 85 -6.96 -2.54 9.64
C TYR A 85 -7.77 -2.37 8.35
N THR A 86 -7.06 -2.01 7.28
CA THR A 86 -7.57 -2.04 5.92
C THR A 86 -6.77 -3.06 5.12
N LEU A 87 -7.48 -3.93 4.41
CA LEU A 87 -6.91 -4.86 3.48
C LEU A 87 -7.00 -4.27 2.07
N VAL A 88 -5.88 -4.23 1.37
CA VAL A 88 -5.82 -3.83 -0.04
C VAL A 88 -5.31 -4.99 -0.87
N LEU A 89 -6.01 -5.26 -1.97
CA LEU A 89 -5.58 -6.21 -2.98
C LEU A 89 -5.12 -5.44 -4.20
N ALA A 90 -3.86 -5.63 -4.55
CA ALA A 90 -3.26 -5.05 -5.75
C ALA A 90 -2.91 -6.14 -6.75
N ASP A 91 -3.02 -5.81 -8.04
CA ASP A 91 -2.55 -6.70 -9.09
C ASP A 91 -1.02 -6.65 -9.23
N ARG A 92 -0.48 -7.41 -10.20
CA ARG A 92 0.97 -7.45 -10.47
C ARG A 92 1.57 -6.11 -10.91
N HIS A 93 0.74 -5.15 -11.31
CA HIS A 93 1.15 -3.82 -11.73
C HIS A 93 1.11 -2.82 -10.57
N GLY A 94 0.71 -3.26 -9.38
CA GLY A 94 0.56 -2.41 -8.20
C GLY A 94 -0.78 -1.70 -8.13
N VAL A 95 -1.70 -1.94 -9.09
CA VAL A 95 -3.01 -1.29 -9.10
C VAL A 95 -3.89 -1.94 -8.05
N ILE A 96 -4.39 -1.15 -7.09
CA ILE A 96 -5.36 -1.61 -6.10
C ILE A 96 -6.67 -1.93 -6.83
N VAL A 97 -7.05 -3.19 -6.85
CA VAL A 97 -8.29 -3.67 -7.51
C VAL A 97 -9.45 -3.76 -6.53
N ARG A 98 -9.16 -4.00 -5.25
CA ARG A 98 -10.15 -4.15 -4.19
C ARG A 98 -9.58 -3.63 -2.87
N GLN A 99 -10.45 -3.05 -2.06
CA GLN A 99 -10.16 -2.61 -0.71
C GLN A 99 -11.26 -3.17 0.18
N ASP A 100 -10.88 -3.91 1.20
CA ASP A 100 -11.78 -4.52 2.18
C ASP A 100 -11.41 -4.04 3.60
N ALA A 101 -12.37 -4.15 4.51
CA ALA A 101 -12.30 -3.70 5.90
C ALA A 101 -12.03 -2.19 6.10
N GLY A 102 -12.94 -1.55 6.85
CA GLY A 102 -12.89 -0.14 7.20
C GLY A 102 -13.28 0.05 8.65
N GLY A 103 -12.28 0.15 9.52
CA GLY A 103 -12.42 0.66 10.89
C GLY A 103 -11.99 2.13 10.97
N GLY A 104 -11.51 2.56 12.12
CA GLY A 104 -10.90 3.88 12.35
C GLY A 104 -9.72 4.21 11.41
N PHE A 105 -9.15 3.21 10.74
CA PHE A 105 -8.10 3.38 9.74
C PHE A 105 -8.59 3.77 8.34
N ALA A 106 -9.89 3.69 8.06
CA ALA A 106 -10.46 4.07 6.76
C ALA A 106 -10.09 5.52 6.39
N HIS A 107 -10.09 6.44 7.36
CA HIS A 107 -9.71 7.82 7.14
C HIS A 107 -8.21 7.98 6.79
N ALA A 108 -7.34 7.19 7.43
CA ALA A 108 -5.91 7.18 7.11
C ALA A 108 -5.66 6.57 5.72
N ALA A 109 -6.37 5.49 5.39
CA ALA A 109 -6.35 4.87 4.06
C ALA A 109 -6.80 5.86 2.98
N ASP A 110 -7.84 6.65 3.23
CA ASP A 110 -8.29 7.70 2.30
C ASP A 110 -7.25 8.81 2.10
N ARG A 111 -6.63 9.29 3.18
CA ARG A 111 -5.54 10.29 3.07
C ARG A 111 -4.36 9.75 2.28
N LEU A 112 -4.03 8.49 2.47
CA LEU A 112 -2.97 7.76 1.76
C LEU A 112 -3.44 7.19 0.42
N ARG A 113 -4.68 7.50 -0.01
CA ARG A 113 -5.31 7.03 -1.26
C ARG A 113 -5.20 5.52 -1.47
N LEU A 114 -5.25 4.72 -0.41
CA LEU A 114 -5.23 3.25 -0.46
C LEU A 114 -6.60 2.68 -0.87
N ARG A 115 -7.06 3.08 -2.06
CA ARG A 115 -8.39 2.76 -2.61
C ARG A 115 -8.30 2.13 -3.98
N ALA A 116 -9.37 1.45 -4.38
CA ALA A 116 -9.44 0.85 -5.70
C ALA A 116 -9.15 1.88 -6.81
N GLY A 117 -8.24 1.53 -7.70
CA GLY A 117 -7.74 2.36 -8.79
C GLY A 117 -6.45 3.11 -8.49
N SER A 118 -5.97 3.17 -7.25
CA SER A 118 -4.66 3.75 -6.94
C SER A 118 -3.50 2.82 -7.31
N VAL A 119 -2.30 3.39 -7.49
CA VAL A 119 -1.08 2.72 -7.95
C VAL A 119 0.12 3.19 -7.15
#